data_AF-A0A1H1ETS4-F1
#
_entry.id   AF-A0A1H1ETS4-F1
#
_cell.length_a   1.000
_cell.length_b   1.000
_cell.length_c   1.000
_cell.angle_alpha   90.00
_cell.angle_beta   90.00
_cell.angle_gamma   90.00
#
_symmetry.space_group_name_H-M   'P 1'
#
loop_
_entity.id
_entity.type
_entity.pdbx_description
1 polymer ?
#
loop_
_entity_poly.entity_id
_entity_poly.type
_entity_poly.pdbx_seq_one_letter_code
_entity_poly.pdbx_strand_id
1 'polypeptide(L)'
;MVRIGSVVLHVTDCRRAAEFWTEALGYVRREGPPGESPVLVPKDGDGPTITLDETDRTHLDLYVADEAEQRAEVERLISLGAERVPWTYPEDADFVVLADPEGNLFCVVNAGRNRAVPDSGSRRDPSRHGSSAAGAEPVRMRTPALGGDAQAWTDPPSEPGGDPPTRADGV
;
A
#
# COMPACT_ATOMS: atom_id res chain seq x y z
N MET A 1 -8.04 -2.98 -14.68
CA MET A 1 -8.93 -1.86 -14.19
C MET A 1 -8.49 -1.48 -12.79
N VAL A 2 -8.22 -0.20 -12.55
CA VAL A 2 -7.78 0.32 -11.25
C VAL A 2 -8.91 0.32 -10.21
N ARG A 3 -8.58 0.05 -8.94
CA ARG A 3 -9.50 0.14 -7.80
C ARG A 3 -8.74 0.51 -6.53
N ILE A 4 -9.43 1.05 -5.52
CA ILE A 4 -8.84 1.14 -4.18
C ILE A 4 -8.68 -0.28 -3.65
N GLY A 5 -7.43 -0.67 -3.39
CA GLY A 5 -7.07 -1.95 -2.82
C GLY A 5 -6.98 -1.88 -1.31
N SER A 6 -6.23 -0.90 -0.81
CA SER A 6 -6.00 -0.68 0.61
C SER A 6 -6.04 0.82 0.92
N VAL A 7 -6.46 1.14 2.14
CA VAL A 7 -6.15 2.39 2.81
C VAL A 7 -5.06 2.08 3.82
N VAL A 8 -3.87 2.65 3.64
CA VAL A 8 -2.86 2.67 4.69
C VAL A 8 -3.23 3.82 5.62
N LEU A 9 -3.47 3.51 6.89
CA LEU A 9 -3.91 4.46 7.89
C LEU A 9 -2.81 4.63 8.93
N HIS A 10 -2.27 5.86 9.01
CA HIS A 10 -1.35 6.23 10.07
C HIS A 10 -2.07 6.21 11.43
N VAL A 11 -1.51 5.50 12.40
CA VAL A 11 -2.02 5.41 13.77
C VAL A 11 -0.87 5.44 14.77
N THR A 12 -1.11 5.90 15.99
CA THR A 12 -0.07 5.92 17.04
C THR A 12 -0.12 4.71 17.97
N ASP A 13 -1.13 3.87 17.84
CA ASP A 13 -1.32 2.61 18.58
C ASP A 13 -2.11 1.65 17.68
N CYS A 14 -1.40 0.77 17.00
CA CYS A 14 -1.97 -0.21 16.07
C CYS A 14 -2.99 -1.12 16.74
N ARG A 15 -2.77 -1.51 18.00
CA ARG A 15 -3.68 -2.41 18.72
C ARG A 15 -5.01 -1.70 18.99
N ARG A 16 -4.97 -0.50 19.57
CA ARG A 16 -6.16 0.29 19.88
C ARG A 16 -6.95 0.64 18.62
N ALA A 17 -6.25 0.99 17.53
CA ALA A 17 -6.88 1.27 16.26
C ALA A 17 -7.54 0.02 15.65
N ALA A 18 -6.88 -1.14 15.71
CA ALA A 18 -7.43 -2.40 15.22
C ALA A 18 -8.75 -2.76 15.93
N GLU A 19 -8.77 -2.65 17.25
CA GLU A 19 -9.98 -2.88 18.07
C GLU A 19 -11.12 -1.96 17.62
N PHE A 20 -10.85 -0.66 17.50
CA PHE A 20 -11.86 0.32 17.09
C PHE A 20 -12.40 0.07 15.68
N TRP A 21 -11.53 -0.10 14.68
CA TRP A 21 -11.95 -0.21 13.29
C TRP A 21 -12.59 -1.55 12.94
N THR A 22 -12.20 -2.62 13.63
CA THR A 22 -12.88 -3.92 13.55
C THR A 22 -14.35 -3.77 13.93
N GLU A 23 -14.62 -3.16 15.08
CA GLU A 23 -15.99 -2.97 15.57
C GLU A 23 -16.77 -1.94 14.73
N ALA A 24 -16.15 -0.81 14.39
CA ALA A 24 -16.81 0.28 13.68
C ALA A 24 -17.27 -0.11 12.26
N LEU A 25 -16.49 -0.95 11.58
CA LEU A 25 -16.73 -1.32 10.17
C LEU A 25 -17.24 -2.75 10.00
N GLY A 26 -17.28 -3.55 11.07
CA GLY A 26 -17.51 -4.99 10.98
C GLY A 26 -16.40 -5.71 10.20
N TYR A 27 -15.17 -5.20 10.26
CA TYR A 27 -14.02 -5.81 9.62
C TYR A 27 -13.45 -6.91 10.53
N VAL A 28 -12.58 -7.76 9.98
CA VAL A 28 -11.83 -8.75 10.76
C VAL A 28 -10.33 -8.58 10.50
N ARG A 29 -9.51 -8.92 11.49
CA ARG A 29 -8.06 -8.92 11.31
C ARG A 29 -7.65 -10.09 10.42
N ARG A 30 -6.89 -9.80 9.37
CA ARG A 30 -6.22 -10.81 8.55
C ARG A 30 -5.07 -11.42 9.34
N GLU A 31 -4.94 -12.74 9.30
CA GLU A 31 -3.76 -13.40 9.84
C GLU A 31 -2.53 -13.02 9.01
N GLY A 32 -1.44 -12.68 9.70
CA GLY A 32 -0.16 -12.32 9.12
C GLY A 32 0.96 -12.74 10.08
N PRO A 33 2.20 -12.85 9.58
CA PRO A 33 3.33 -13.24 10.42
C PRO A 33 3.57 -12.21 11.55
N PRO A 34 4.22 -12.63 12.65
CA PRO A 34 4.53 -11.72 13.75
C PRO A 34 5.41 -10.56 13.29
N GLY A 35 5.09 -9.35 13.75
CA GLY A 35 5.85 -8.13 13.46
C GLY A 35 5.43 -7.38 12.20
N GLU A 36 4.41 -7.87 11.47
CA GLU A 36 3.80 -7.09 10.39
C GLU A 36 2.70 -6.15 10.89
N SER A 37 2.55 -5.03 10.16
CA SER A 37 1.47 -4.05 10.32
C SER A 37 0.10 -4.76 10.26
N PRO A 38 -0.81 -4.55 11.23
CA PRO A 38 -2.13 -5.18 11.22
C PRO A 38 -2.94 -4.79 9.98
N VAL A 39 -3.50 -5.79 9.31
CA VAL A 39 -4.41 -5.57 8.17
C VAL A 39 -5.81 -6.02 8.53
N LEU A 40 -6.78 -5.13 8.31
CA LEU A 40 -8.21 -5.37 8.49
C LEU A 40 -8.85 -5.56 7.12
N VAL A 41 -9.73 -6.56 7.03
CA VAL A 41 -10.46 -6.91 5.80
C VAL A 41 -11.97 -6.95 6.08
N PRO A 42 -12.83 -6.62 5.09
CA PRO A 42 -14.26 -6.75 5.28
C PRO A 42 -14.63 -8.20 5.59
N LYS A 43 -15.47 -8.40 6.62
CA LYS A 43 -15.88 -9.75 7.07
C LYS A 43 -16.63 -10.53 6.00
N ASP A 44 -17.51 -9.84 5.27
CA ASP A 44 -18.40 -10.45 4.27
C ASP A 44 -17.82 -10.39 2.84
N GLY A 45 -16.53 -10.11 2.71
CA GLY A 45 -15.80 -10.15 1.44
C GLY A 45 -15.46 -8.77 0.89
N ASP A 46 -16.15 -8.34 -0.16
CA ASP A 46 -15.64 -7.30 -1.06
C ASP A 46 -15.48 -5.92 -0.38
N GLY A 47 -14.34 -5.28 -0.65
CA GLY A 47 -14.05 -3.93 -0.18
C GLY A 47 -12.55 -3.66 -0.07
N PRO A 48 -12.15 -2.40 0.16
CA PRO A 48 -10.76 -2.06 0.44
C PRO A 48 -10.33 -2.63 1.79
N THR A 49 -9.05 -2.97 1.91
CA THR A 49 -8.46 -3.31 3.21
C THR A 49 -8.05 -2.05 3.96
N ILE A 50 -7.85 -2.16 5.27
CA ILE A 50 -7.20 -1.12 6.07
C ILE A 50 -5.90 -1.69 6.62
N THR A 51 -4.77 -1.11 6.24
CA THR A 51 -3.47 -1.42 6.83
C THR A 51 -3.16 -0.37 7.87
N LEU A 52 -2.95 -0.79 9.12
CA LEU A 52 -2.63 0.11 10.22
C LEU A 52 -1.12 0.21 10.36
N ASP A 53 -0.58 1.41 10.28
CA ASP A 53 0.87 1.64 10.34
C ASP A 53 1.22 2.75 11.34
N GLU A 54 2.28 2.56 12.12
CA GLU A 54 2.74 3.53 13.13
C GLU A 54 3.83 4.47 12.61
N THR A 55 4.40 4.14 11.45
CA THR A 55 5.56 4.83 10.89
C THR A 55 5.24 5.56 9.59
N ASP A 56 4.25 5.06 8.85
CA ASP A 56 3.88 5.55 7.54
C ASP A 56 2.74 6.56 7.60
N ARG A 57 2.64 7.46 6.61
CA ARG A 57 1.53 8.42 6.51
C ARG A 57 0.30 7.74 5.91
N THR A 58 -0.87 8.31 6.19
CA THR A 58 -2.12 7.84 5.59
C THR A 58 -2.08 8.05 4.08
N HIS A 59 -2.29 6.97 3.31
CA HIS A 59 -2.33 7.02 1.85
C HIS A 59 -3.22 5.92 1.26
N LEU A 60 -3.50 6.04 -0.04
CA LEU A 60 -4.27 5.06 -0.79
C LEU A 60 -3.34 4.13 -1.58
N ASP A 61 -3.67 2.86 -1.59
CA ASP A 61 -3.12 1.92 -2.57
C ASP A 61 -4.15 1.62 -3.66
N LEU A 62 -3.80 1.96 -4.89
CA LEU A 62 -4.56 1.68 -6.10
C LEU A 62 -4.07 0.38 -6.73
N TYR A 63 -4.90 -0.64 -6.73
CA TYR A 63 -4.52 -1.97 -7.23
C TYR A 63 -4.86 -2.10 -8.71
N VAL A 64 -3.89 -2.63 -9.47
CA VAL A 64 -4.01 -3.04 -10.87
C VAL A 64 -3.65 -4.52 -11.03
N ALA A 65 -4.03 -5.13 -12.15
CA ALA A 65 -3.92 -6.58 -12.31
C ALA A 65 -2.49 -7.09 -12.49
N ASP A 66 -1.63 -6.30 -13.15
CA ASP A 66 -0.26 -6.68 -13.49
C ASP A 66 0.63 -5.44 -13.73
N GLU A 67 1.90 -5.68 -14.08
CA GLU A 67 2.89 -4.62 -14.32
C GLU A 67 2.58 -3.78 -15.57
N ALA A 68 1.96 -4.37 -16.59
CA ALA A 68 1.60 -3.64 -17.79
C ALA A 68 0.45 -2.67 -17.50
N GLU A 69 -0.56 -3.10 -16.75
CA GLU A 69 -1.61 -2.21 -16.25
C GLU A 69 -1.03 -1.15 -15.30
N GLN A 70 -0.06 -1.47 -14.46
CA GLN A 70 0.59 -0.49 -13.57
C GLN A 70 1.24 0.64 -14.35
N ARG A 71 2.02 0.30 -15.38
CA ARG A 71 2.68 1.30 -16.23
C ARG A 71 1.66 2.19 -16.95
N ALA A 72 0.65 1.57 -17.57
CA ALA A 72 -0.39 2.29 -18.28
C ALA A 72 -1.20 3.21 -17.35
N GLU A 73 -1.50 2.75 -16.14
CA GLU A 73 -2.28 3.52 -15.17
C GLU A 73 -1.46 4.68 -14.59
N VAL A 74 -0.17 4.47 -14.31
CA VAL A 74 0.74 5.56 -13.91
C VAL A 74 0.80 6.65 -14.99
N GLU A 75 0.95 6.28 -16.26
CA GLU A 75 0.95 7.24 -17.37
C GLU A 75 -0.38 8.02 -17.46
N ARG A 76 -1.51 7.31 -17.32
CA ARG A 76 -2.84 7.92 -17.32
C ARG A 76 -3.01 8.90 -16.16
N LEU A 77 -2.61 8.54 -14.95
CA LEU A 77 -2.72 9.40 -13.76
C LEU A 77 -1.85 10.64 -13.89
N ILE A 78 -0.64 10.51 -14.44
CA ILE A 78 0.21 11.66 -14.73
C ILE A 78 -0.44 12.60 -15.75
N SER A 79 -1.10 12.05 -16.78
CA SER A 79 -1.85 12.87 -17.75
C SER A 79 -3.02 13.63 -17.12
N LEU A 80 -3.50 13.21 -15.95
CA LEU A 80 -4.53 13.89 -15.16
C LEU A 80 -3.98 14.90 -14.15
N GLY A 81 -2.65 15.04 -14.04
CA GLY A 81 -1.99 15.98 -13.13
C GLY A 81 -1.33 15.34 -11.91
N ALA A 82 -1.25 14.02 -11.82
CA ALA A 82 -0.41 13.38 -10.80
C ALA A 82 1.08 13.54 -11.12
N GLU A 83 1.92 13.58 -10.10
CA GLU A 83 3.36 13.74 -10.24
C GLU A 83 4.11 12.52 -9.69
N ARG A 84 5.24 12.19 -10.33
CA ARG A 84 6.19 11.24 -9.74
C ARG A 84 6.98 11.96 -8.67
N VAL A 85 7.09 11.34 -7.50
CA VAL A 85 7.91 11.86 -6.40
C VAL A 85 9.26 11.15 -6.31
N PRO A 86 10.32 11.83 -5.86
CA PRO A 86 11.57 11.18 -5.52
C PRO A 86 11.33 10.12 -4.45
N TRP A 87 11.72 8.88 -4.74
CA TRP A 87 11.42 7.75 -3.87
C TRP A 87 12.51 6.67 -3.97
N THR A 88 12.90 6.14 -2.81
CA THR A 88 13.85 5.03 -2.71
C THR A 88 13.07 3.72 -2.67
N TYR A 89 13.04 3.01 -3.79
CA TYR A 89 12.34 1.73 -3.91
C TYR A 89 13.20 0.56 -3.42
N PRO A 90 12.64 -0.42 -2.69
CA PRO A 90 13.28 -1.71 -2.48
C PRO A 90 13.43 -2.47 -3.81
N GLU A 91 14.39 -3.40 -3.89
CA GLU A 91 14.69 -4.15 -5.12
C GLU A 91 13.48 -4.94 -5.66
N ASP A 92 12.57 -5.35 -4.77
CA ASP A 92 11.38 -6.14 -5.06
C ASP A 92 10.08 -5.33 -5.00
N ALA A 93 10.16 -3.99 -5.07
CA ALA A 93 8.98 -3.13 -5.04
C ALA A 93 7.95 -3.49 -6.12
N ASP A 94 6.70 -3.69 -5.70
CA ASP A 94 5.56 -3.95 -6.57
C ASP A 94 4.65 -2.72 -6.74
N PHE A 95 5.08 -1.56 -6.26
CA PHE A 95 4.32 -0.31 -6.26
C PHE A 95 5.11 0.86 -6.88
N VAL A 96 4.36 1.87 -7.34
CA VAL A 96 4.89 3.17 -7.78
C VAL A 96 4.22 4.26 -6.96
N VAL A 97 5.00 5.14 -6.34
CA VAL A 97 4.50 6.27 -5.56
C VAL A 97 4.28 7.48 -6.47
N LEU A 98 3.09 8.07 -6.38
CA LEU A 98 2.70 9.32 -7.04
C LEU A 98 2.15 10.31 -6.01
N ALA A 99 2.19 11.59 -6.35
CA ALA A 99 1.42 12.64 -5.68
C ALA A 99 0.23 13.04 -6.55
N ASP A 100 -0.92 13.29 -5.95
CA ASP A 100 -2.03 13.95 -6.65
C ASP A 100 -1.74 15.45 -6.85
N PRO A 101 -2.61 16.21 -7.54
CA PRO A 101 -2.40 17.64 -7.77
C PRO A 101 -2.29 18.51 -6.49
N GLU A 102 -2.73 18.00 -5.34
CA GLU A 102 -2.66 18.68 -4.04
C GLU A 102 -1.46 18.19 -3.20
N GLY A 103 -0.66 17.27 -3.72
CA GLY A 103 0.50 16.70 -3.03
C GLY A 103 0.17 15.49 -2.15
N ASN A 104 -1.06 14.96 -2.17
CA ASN A 104 -1.39 13.75 -1.42
C ASN A 104 -0.72 12.55 -2.08
N LEU A 105 0.09 11.84 -1.31
CA LEU A 105 0.79 10.67 -1.80
C LEU A 105 -0.13 9.45 -1.86
N PHE A 106 0.04 8.65 -2.89
CA PHE A 106 -0.65 7.38 -3.09
C PHE A 106 0.20 6.42 -3.92
N CYS A 107 -0.09 5.14 -3.82
CA CYS A 107 0.64 4.08 -4.49
C CYS A 107 -0.21 3.46 -5.60
N VAL A 108 0.42 3.11 -6.73
CA VAL A 108 -0.17 2.21 -7.74
C VAL A 108 0.51 0.85 -7.61
N VAL A 109 -0.22 -0.18 -7.19
CA VAL A 109 0.30 -1.50 -6.79
C VAL A 109 -0.06 -2.58 -7.79
N ASN A 110 0.93 -3.36 -8.19
CA ASN A 110 0.77 -4.56 -9.01
C ASN A 110 0.26 -5.74 -8.17
N ALA A 111 -1.07 -5.89 -8.10
CA ALA A 111 -1.70 -6.95 -7.31
C ALA A 111 -1.53 -8.36 -7.92
N GLY A 112 -1.09 -8.47 -9.18
CA GLY A 112 -0.81 -9.74 -9.86
C GLY A 112 0.35 -10.51 -9.24
N ARG A 113 1.34 -9.79 -8.66
CA ARG A 113 2.44 -10.41 -7.90
C ARG A 113 1.96 -11.09 -6.62
N ASN A 114 0.84 -10.64 -6.05
CA ASN A 114 0.24 -11.21 -4.83
C ASN A 114 -0.70 -12.40 -5.12
N ARG A 115 -0.95 -12.74 -6.39
CA ARG A 115 -1.82 -13.86 -6.82
C ARG A 115 -1.07 -15.11 -7.30
N ALA A 116 0.26 -15.15 -7.20
CA ALA A 116 1.03 -16.33 -7.57
C ALA A 116 0.70 -17.50 -6.62
N VAL A 117 -0.30 -18.30 -6.98
CA VAL A 117 -0.59 -19.62 -6.42
C VAL A 117 0.68 -20.47 -6.62
N PRO A 118 1.26 -21.09 -5.57
CA PRO A 118 2.31 -22.07 -5.80
C PRO A 118 1.74 -23.17 -6.69
N ASP A 119 2.43 -23.44 -7.80
CA ASP A 119 2.10 -24.49 -8.75
C ASP A 119 1.53 -25.71 -8.01
N SER A 120 0.25 -25.99 -8.22
CA SER A 120 -0.37 -27.24 -7.77
C SER A 120 0.13 -28.34 -8.70
N GLY A 121 1.44 -28.60 -8.57
CA GLY A 121 2.17 -29.54 -9.39
C GLY A 121 1.58 -30.93 -9.23
N SER A 122 0.81 -31.31 -10.25
CA SER A 122 0.82 -32.61 -10.92
C SER A 122 0.84 -33.85 -10.01
N ARG A 123 -0.24 -34.64 -10.09
CA ARG A 123 -0.29 -36.03 -9.62
C ARG A 123 0.95 -36.79 -10.10
N ARG A 124 1.87 -37.10 -9.18
CA ARG A 124 3.03 -37.95 -9.46
C ARG A 124 2.67 -39.42 -9.26
N ASP A 125 2.88 -40.19 -10.34
CA ASP A 125 2.98 -41.65 -10.39
C ASP A 125 4.05 -42.15 -9.38
N PRO A 126 3.75 -43.13 -8.51
CA PRO A 126 4.64 -43.56 -7.41
C PRO A 126 5.87 -44.38 -7.83
N SER A 127 6.32 -44.30 -9.08
CA SER A 127 7.28 -45.25 -9.65
C SER A 127 8.59 -44.61 -10.12
N ARG A 128 9.34 -43.89 -9.26
CA ARG A 128 10.79 -43.66 -9.46
C ARG A 128 11.48 -43.07 -8.22
N HIS A 129 12.49 -43.79 -7.74
CA HIS A 129 13.43 -43.38 -6.69
C HIS A 129 14.50 -42.45 -7.27
N GLY A 130 14.95 -41.46 -6.50
CA GLY A 130 16.28 -40.85 -6.69
C GLY A 130 16.39 -39.33 -6.50
N SER A 131 16.96 -38.94 -5.36
CA SER A 131 17.84 -37.79 -5.13
C SER A 131 17.28 -36.35 -5.15
N SER A 132 17.10 -35.83 -3.93
CA SER A 132 17.50 -34.51 -3.42
C SER A 132 17.39 -33.29 -4.35
N ALA A 133 16.34 -32.50 -4.15
CA ALA A 133 16.29 -31.08 -4.53
C ALA A 133 16.29 -30.24 -3.25
N ALA A 134 17.25 -29.31 -3.18
CA ALA A 134 17.36 -28.29 -2.14
C ALA A 134 16.06 -27.46 -2.07
N GLY A 135 15.63 -27.17 -0.85
CA GLY A 135 14.35 -26.53 -0.55
C GLY A 135 14.22 -25.15 -1.18
N ALA A 136 13.15 -24.95 -1.93
CA ALA A 136 12.64 -23.62 -2.24
C ALA A 136 11.98 -23.09 -0.96
N GLU A 137 12.55 -22.03 -0.38
CA GLU A 137 11.93 -21.30 0.72
C GLU A 137 10.63 -20.63 0.24
N PRO A 138 9.59 -20.54 1.09
CA PRO A 138 8.39 -19.80 0.75
C PRO A 138 8.72 -18.32 0.50
N VAL A 139 8.24 -17.79 -0.62
CA VAL A 139 8.35 -16.37 -0.97
C VAL A 139 7.74 -15.55 0.17
N ARG A 140 8.61 -14.79 0.83
CA ARG A 140 8.27 -13.96 1.98
C ARG A 140 7.34 -12.85 1.49
N MET A 141 6.13 -12.80 2.02
CA MET A 141 5.41 -11.54 2.06
C MET A 141 6.24 -10.61 2.93
N ARG A 142 6.83 -9.61 2.31
CA ARG A 142 7.21 -8.38 3.00
C ARG A 142 6.20 -7.39 2.48
N THR A 143 5.23 -7.02 3.32
CA THR A 143 4.77 -5.65 3.23
C THR A 143 5.97 -4.86 3.73
N PRO A 144 6.77 -4.19 2.88
CA PRO A 144 7.78 -3.33 3.43
C PRO A 144 7.00 -2.31 4.27
N ALA A 145 7.31 -2.21 5.57
CA ALA A 145 7.24 -0.90 6.19
C ALA A 145 7.97 0.00 5.20
N LEU A 146 7.29 1.03 4.66
CA LEU A 146 7.84 1.92 3.66
C LEU A 146 8.98 2.72 4.30
N GLY A 147 10.11 2.05 4.54
CA GLY A 147 11.39 2.58 4.96
C GLY A 147 12.10 3.22 3.78
N GLY A 148 11.33 3.94 2.95
CA GLY A 148 11.88 5.02 2.15
C GLY A 148 12.28 6.14 3.10
N ASP A 149 13.36 6.85 2.76
CA ASP A 149 13.89 7.94 3.57
C ASP A 149 12.75 8.86 4.05
N ALA A 150 12.65 9.10 5.36
CA ALA A 150 11.63 9.97 5.96
C ALA A 150 11.57 11.38 5.31
N GLN A 151 12.62 11.76 4.57
CA GLN A 151 12.72 12.97 3.76
C GLN A 151 11.70 13.04 2.61
N ALA A 152 11.27 11.91 2.02
CA ALA A 152 10.25 11.89 0.96
C ALA A 152 8.82 12.04 1.52
N TRP A 153 8.67 11.79 2.83
CA TRP A 153 7.39 11.93 3.54
C TRP A 153 7.28 13.22 4.37
N THR A 154 8.19 14.17 4.22
CA THR A 154 8.01 15.48 4.86
C THR A 154 6.97 16.28 4.07
N ASP A 155 6.01 16.89 4.77
CA ASP A 155 5.15 17.90 4.16
C ASP A 155 6.03 19.00 3.51
N PRO A 156 5.61 19.58 2.37
CA PRO A 156 6.22 20.82 1.92
C PRO A 156 6.16 21.82 3.08
N PRO A 157 7.21 22.63 3.31
CA PRO A 157 7.18 23.63 4.38
C PRO A 157 5.94 24.50 4.19
N SER A 158 5.11 24.61 5.22
CA SER A 158 3.97 25.52 5.21
C SER A 158 4.48 26.91 4.84
N GLU A 159 4.00 27.47 3.73
CA GLU A 159 4.28 28.88 3.44
C GLU A 159 3.76 29.70 4.64
N PRO A 160 4.56 30.64 5.18
CA PRO A 160 4.08 31.48 6.27
C PRO A 160 2.85 32.22 5.76
N GLY A 161 1.69 31.92 6.37
CA GLY A 161 0.41 32.47 5.97
C GLY A 161 0.51 33.98 5.82
N GLY A 162 0.25 34.47 4.61
CA GLY A 162 0.14 35.91 4.36
C GLY A 162 -0.93 36.48 5.28
N ASP A 163 -0.57 37.53 6.01
CA ASP A 163 -1.51 38.26 6.86
C ASP A 163 -2.79 38.59 6.07
N PRO A 164 -3.99 38.38 6.66
CA PRO A 164 -5.21 38.80 6.02
C PRO A 164 -5.19 40.32 5.83
N PRO A 165 -5.70 40.85 4.69
CA PRO A 165 -5.70 42.29 4.47
C PRO A 165 -6.50 42.98 5.57
N THR A 166 -5.87 43.92 6.26
CA THR A 166 -6.51 44.80 7.21
C THR A 166 -7.66 45.54 6.52
N ARG A 167 -8.88 45.31 7.01
CA ARG A 167 -10.04 46.13 6.63
C ARG A 167 -9.74 47.58 7.04
N ALA A 168 -9.67 48.46 6.06
CA ALA A 168 -9.75 49.89 6.29
C ALA A 168 -11.20 50.22 6.68
N ASP A 169 -11.43 50.48 7.97
CA ASP A 169 -12.67 51.09 8.42
C ASP A 169 -12.68 52.55 7.97
N GLY A 170 -13.54 52.84 6.99
CA GLY A 170 -13.91 54.19 6.58
C GLY A 170 -15.27 54.55 7.16
N VAL A 171 -15.37 55.84 7.54
CA VAL A 171 -16.52 56.65 7.99
C VAL A 171 -16.64 56.81 9.51
#